data_AF-A0A924Q4M5-F1
#
_entry.id   AF-A0A924Q4M5-F1
#
_cell.length_a   1.000
_cell.length_b   1.000
_cell.length_c   1.000
_cell.angle_alpha   90.00
_cell.angle_beta   90.00
_cell.angle_gamma   90.00
#
_symmetry.space_group_name_H-M   'P 1'
#
loop_
_entity.id
_entity.type
_entity.pdbx_description
1 polymer ?
#
loop_
_entity_poly.entity_id
_entity_poly.type
_entity_poly.pdbx_seq_one_letter_code
_entity_poly.pdbx_strand_id
1 'polypeptide(L)'
;MALRYAGIDVEQCEVALRDKPAAMLAISAKGTVPVLQLVDGRVIDQSLDIMQWALGQSDPDGWLVAGDSQEAPRWVRLNDEIFKPLLDRYKYAER
;
A
#
# COMPACT_ATOMS: atom_id res chain seq x y z
N MET A 1 -0.94 -7.85 2.23
CA MET A 1 -2.23 -8.43 2.64
C MET A 1 -3.22 -8.47 1.48
N ALA A 2 -3.66 -7.32 0.95
CA ALA A 2 -4.65 -7.27 -0.14
C ALA A 2 -4.28 -8.10 -1.38
N LEU A 3 -3.03 -8.01 -1.86
CA LEU A 3 -2.54 -8.82 -3.00
C LEU A 3 -2.70 -10.34 -2.76
N ARG A 4 -2.35 -10.81 -1.56
CA ARG A 4 -2.49 -12.22 -1.18
C ARG A 4 -3.96 -12.64 -1.04
N TYR A 5 -4.78 -11.77 -0.44
CA TYR A 5 -6.22 -12.00 -0.31
C TYR A 5 -6.89 -12.14 -1.68
N ALA A 6 -6.54 -11.27 -2.63
CA ALA A 6 -7.02 -11.33 -4.01
C ALA A 6 -6.40 -12.48 -4.84
N GLY A 7 -5.53 -13.32 -4.26
CA GLY A 7 -4.88 -14.41 -4.97
C GLY A 7 -3.92 -13.97 -6.08
N ILE A 8 -3.36 -12.75 -5.99
CA ILE A 8 -2.47 -12.20 -7.01
C ILE A 8 -1.04 -12.67 -6.75
N ASP A 9 -0.49 -13.42 -7.71
CA ASP A 9 0.91 -13.80 -7.71
C ASP A 9 1.79 -12.58 -7.96
N VAL A 10 2.72 -12.33 -7.03
CA VAL A 10 3.66 -11.21 -7.09
C VAL A 10 5.06 -11.66 -6.71
N GLU A 11 6.05 -11.10 -7.38
CA GLU A 11 7.43 -11.16 -6.92
C GLU A 11 7.63 -10.08 -5.84
N GLN A 12 8.11 -10.48 -4.66
CA GLN A 12 8.37 -9.56 -3.56
C GLN A 12 9.85 -9.20 -3.54
N CYS A 13 10.13 -7.90 -3.66
CA CYS A 13 11.49 -7.36 -3.54
C CYS A 13 11.58 -6.54 -2.24
N GLU A 14 12.41 -7.00 -1.30
CA GLU A 14 12.71 -6.23 -0.11
C GLU A 14 13.69 -5.10 -0.43
N VAL A 15 13.40 -3.90 0.07
CA VAL A 15 14.20 -2.69 -0.19
C VAL A 15 14.67 -2.06 1.12
N ALA A 16 15.97 -1.81 1.22
CA ALA A 16 16.53 -1.00 2.29
C ALA A 16 16.20 0.48 2.06
N LEU A 17 15.35 1.08 2.91
CA LEU A 17 14.94 2.49 2.75
C LEU A 17 16.08 3.51 2.89
N ARG A 18 17.21 3.11 3.48
CA ARG A 18 18.43 3.93 3.59
C ARG A 18 19.27 3.91 2.31
N ASP A 19 19.19 2.83 1.53
CA ASP A 19 19.95 2.62 0.30
C ASP A 19 19.00 2.13 -0.79
N LYS A 20 18.25 3.09 -1.37
CA LYS A 20 17.16 2.79 -2.30
C LYS A 20 17.73 2.40 -3.66
N PRO A 21 17.40 1.21 -4.20
CA PRO A 21 17.86 0.80 -5.52
C PRO A 21 17.43 1.78 -6.62
N ALA A 22 18.32 2.02 -7.58
CA ALA A 22 18.02 2.89 -8.73
C ALA A 22 16.78 2.41 -9.51
N ALA A 23 16.58 1.10 -9.63
CA ALA A 23 15.40 0.51 -10.27
C ALA A 23 14.09 0.92 -9.57
N MET A 24 14.05 0.98 -8.24
CA MET A 24 12.87 1.44 -7.49
C MET A 24 12.61 2.93 -7.74
N LEU A 25 13.66 3.76 -7.72
CA LEU A 25 13.52 5.20 -7.94
C LEU A 25 13.12 5.53 -9.38
N ALA A 26 13.49 4.69 -10.34
CA ALA A 26 13.10 4.82 -11.74
C ALA A 26 11.59 4.60 -11.94
N ILE A 27 10.97 3.71 -11.15
CA ILE A 27 9.53 3.42 -11.25
C ILE A 27 8.68 4.30 -10.32
N SER A 28 9.21 4.75 -9.18
CA SER A 28 8.53 5.72 -8.30
C SER A 28 9.53 6.71 -7.70
N ALA A 29 9.44 7.96 -8.16
CA ALA A 29 10.26 9.07 -7.66
C ALA A 29 9.94 9.43 -6.19
N LYS A 30 8.77 9.01 -5.67
CA LYS A 30 8.39 9.18 -4.26
C LYS A 30 9.35 8.44 -3.33
N GLY A 31 9.91 7.32 -3.79
CA GLY A 31 10.91 6.56 -3.05
C GLY A 31 10.39 6.01 -1.71
N THR A 32 9.08 5.81 -1.57
CA THR A 32 8.46 5.18 -0.40
C THR A 32 7.86 3.85 -0.81
N VAL A 33 7.92 2.86 0.08
CA VAL A 33 7.22 1.58 -0.11
C VAL A 33 5.81 1.66 0.52
N PRO A 34 4.84 0.87 0.03
CA PRO A 34 4.92 -0.07 -1.10
C PRO A 34 4.84 0.60 -2.48
N VAL A 35 5.42 -0.05 -3.50
CA VAL A 35 5.30 0.27 -4.93
C VAL A 35 4.98 -1.02 -5.68
N LEU A 36 4.00 -0.99 -6.58
CA LEU A 36 3.61 -2.12 -7.42
C LEU A 36 3.79 -1.76 -8.90
N GLN A 37 4.60 -2.54 -9.61
CA GLN A 37 4.70 -2.48 -11.07
C GLN A 37 3.90 -3.64 -11.67
N LEU A 38 3.01 -3.33 -12.61
CA LEU A 38 2.22 -4.31 -13.33
C LEU A 38 2.97 -4.83 -14.56
N VAL A 39 2.54 -5.99 -15.07
CA VAL A 39 3.13 -6.63 -16.26
C VAL A 39 3.07 -5.76 -17.52
N ASP A 40 2.11 -4.84 -17.60
CA ASP A 40 1.95 -3.89 -18.70
C ASP A 40 2.78 -2.60 -18.53
N GLY A 41 3.61 -2.53 -17.48
CA GLY A 41 4.49 -1.41 -17.20
C GLY A 41 3.84 -0.28 -16.39
N ARG A 42 2.54 -0.35 -16.08
CA ARG A 42 1.92 0.63 -15.17
C ARG A 42 2.48 0.50 -13.75
N VAL A 43 2.57 1.62 -13.05
CA VAL A 43 3.06 1.69 -11.66
C VAL A 43 2.00 2.28 -10.75
N ILE A 44 1.82 1.67 -9.58
CA ILE A 44 0.94 2.14 -8.51
C ILE A 44 1.80 2.32 -7.24
N ASP A 45 1.91 3.53 -6.71
CA ASP A 45 2.84 3.87 -5.62
C ASP A 45 2.18 4.46 -4.35
N GLN A 46 0.86 4.24 -4.23
CA GLN A 46 0.07 4.50 -3.03
C GLN A 46 -0.47 3.19 -2.46
N SER A 47 -0.34 3.01 -1.15
CA SER A 47 -0.80 1.79 -0.48
C SER A 47 -2.29 1.54 -0.65
N LEU A 48 -3.11 2.59 -0.57
CA LEU A 48 -4.56 2.48 -0.74
C LEU A 48 -4.93 2.07 -2.17
N ASP A 49 -4.30 2.69 -3.17
CA ASP A 49 -4.55 2.37 -4.58
C ASP A 49 -4.13 0.95 -4.92
N ILE A 50 -3.01 0.46 -4.37
CA ILE A 50 -2.60 -0.95 -4.51
C ILE A 50 -3.65 -1.89 -3.92
N MET A 51 -4.22 -1.55 -2.75
CA MET A 51 -5.27 -2.35 -2.13
C MET A 51 -6.54 -2.35 -2.98
N GLN A 52 -7.00 -1.18 -3.43
CA GLN A 52 -8.19 -1.07 -4.28
C GLN A 52 -8.01 -1.79 -5.61
N TRP A 53 -6.83 -1.66 -6.24
CA TRP A 53 -6.51 -2.37 -7.46
C TRP A 53 -6.58 -3.89 -7.26
N ALA A 54 -6.00 -4.41 -6.17
CA ALA A 54 -6.02 -5.83 -5.87
C ALA A 54 -7.45 -6.37 -5.67
N LEU A 55 -8.25 -5.65 -4.85
CA LEU A 55 -9.65 -6.00 -4.60
C LEU A 55 -10.51 -5.91 -5.88
N GLY A 56 -10.19 -4.98 -6.78
CA GLY A 56 -10.84 -4.89 -8.09
C GLY A 56 -10.59 -6.09 -9.00
N GLN A 57 -9.52 -6.87 -8.78
CA GLN A 57 -9.28 -8.11 -9.53
C GLN A 57 -10.03 -9.31 -8.94
N SER A 58 -10.08 -9.41 -7.61
CA SER A 58 -10.72 -10.51 -6.91
C SER A 58 -11.04 -10.08 -5.47
N ASP A 59 -12.32 -10.19 -5.09
CA ASP A 59 -12.82 -9.84 -3.76
C ASP A 59 -13.78 -10.93 -3.24
N PRO A 60 -13.28 -12.12 -2.87
CA PRO A 60 -14.10 -13.29 -2.52
C PRO A 60 -15.04 -13.06 -1.32
N ASP A 61 -14.62 -12.26 -0.34
CA ASP A 61 -15.40 -11.92 0.86
C ASP A 61 -16.08 -10.54 0.77
N GLY A 62 -16.01 -9.86 -0.38
CA GLY A 62 -16.72 -8.59 -0.62
C GLY A 62 -16.26 -7.42 0.26
N TRP A 63 -14.97 -7.28 0.52
CA TRP A 63 -14.39 -6.20 1.32
C TRP A 63 -14.69 -4.80 0.77
N LEU A 64 -14.77 -4.64 -0.55
CA LEU A 64 -15.16 -3.36 -1.15
C LEU A 64 -16.62 -3.00 -0.84
N VAL A 65 -17.52 -3.99 -0.89
CA VAL A 65 -18.95 -3.82 -0.60
C VAL A 65 -19.19 -3.61 0.89
N ALA A 66 -18.51 -4.38 1.75
CA ALA A 66 -18.50 -4.14 3.19
C ALA A 66 -17.90 -2.77 3.56
N GLY A 67 -16.95 -2.30 2.74
CA GLY A 67 -16.32 -0.99 2.82
C GLY A 67 -17.14 0.17 2.23
N ASP A 68 -18.25 -0.07 1.55
CA ASP A 68 -19.09 0.98 0.94
C ASP A 68 -19.93 1.74 1.99
N SER A 69 -19.80 1.37 3.26
CA SER A 69 -20.28 2.19 4.37
C SER A 69 -19.51 3.52 4.43
N GLN A 70 -20.20 4.62 4.76
CA GLN A 70 -19.56 5.93 4.98
C GLN A 70 -18.45 5.89 6.04
N GLU A 71 -18.44 4.87 6.90
CA GLU A 71 -17.43 4.69 7.95
C GLU A 71 -16.08 4.17 7.42
N ALA A 72 -16.02 3.39 6.34
CA ALA A 72 -14.74 2.82 5.91
C ALA A 72 -13.74 3.89 5.44
N PRO A 73 -14.12 4.89 4.62
CA PRO A 73 -13.24 6.01 4.29
C PRO A 73 -12.78 6.79 5.53
N ARG A 74 -13.68 6.92 6.52
CA ARG A 74 -13.37 7.58 7.81
C ARG A 74 -12.30 6.80 8.59
N TRP A 75 -12.38 5.48 8.64
CA TRP A 75 -11.36 4.64 9.28
C TRP A 75 -10.02 4.68 8.57
N VAL A 76 -10.01 4.66 7.23
CA VAL A 76 -8.78 4.81 6.43
C VAL A 76 -8.13 6.16 6.72
N ARG A 77 -8.91 7.24 6.76
CA ARG A 77 -8.43 8.58 7.08
C ARG A 77 -7.88 8.69 8.50
N LEU A 78 -8.59 8.12 9.50
CA LEU A 78 -8.13 8.08 10.89
C LEU A 78 -6.79 7.35 11.02
N ASN A 79 -6.62 6.24 10.28
CA ASN A 79 -5.38 5.49 10.26
C ASN A 79 -4.23 6.34 9.68
N ASP A 80 -4.47 7.04 8.58
CA ASP A 80 -3.43 7.81 7.89
C ASP A 80 -3.07 9.14 8.56
N GLU A 81 -4.05 9.86 9.09
CA GLU A 81 -3.83 11.21 9.64
C GLU A 81 -3.53 11.20 11.14
N ILE A 82 -3.96 10.18 11.89
CA ILE A 82 -3.85 10.17 13.36
C ILE A 82 -3.00 9.00 13.83
N PHE A 83 -3.35 7.77 13.47
CA PHE A 83 -2.66 6.60 14.01
C PHE A 83 -1.21 6.48 13.53
N LYS A 84 -0.95 6.55 12.22
CA LYS A 84 0.41 6.42 11.66
C LYS A 84 1.38 7.47 12.22
N PRO A 85 1.04 8.77 12.29
CA PRO A 85 1.93 9.76 12.91
C PRO A 85 2.23 9.48 14.38
N LEU A 86 1.26 8.99 15.16
CA LEU A 86 1.47 8.62 16.56
C LEU A 86 2.39 7.39 16.68
N LEU A 87 2.18 6.39 15.82
CA LEU A 87 3.01 5.19 15.75
C LEU A 87 4.45 5.52 15.35
N ASP A 88 4.63 6.41 14.36
CA ASP A 88 5.95 6.84 13.91
C ASP A 88 6.70 7.59 15.02
N ARG A 89 6.03 8.49 15.74
CA ARG A 89 6.62 9.18 16.91
C ARG A 89 7.09 8.21 17.99
N TYR A 90 6.30 7.16 18.26
CA TYR A 90 6.68 6.13 19.22
C TYR A 90 7.87 5.30 18.72
N LYS A 91 7.79 4.80 17.48
CA LYS A 91 8.81 3.91 16.88
C LYS A 91 10.16 4.60 16.66
N TYR A 92 10.14 5.91 16.43
CA TYR A 92 11.33 6.71 16.16
C TYR A 92 11.55 7.80 17.21
N ALA A 93 11.12 7.57 18.46
CA ALA A 93 11.21 8.55 19.55
C ALA A 93 12.65 9.01 19.88
N GLU A 94 13.65 8.16 19.60
CA GLU A 94 15.07 8.41 19.89
C GLU A 94 15.89 8.85 18.66
N ARG A 95 15.25 9.20 17.54
CA ARG A 95 15.92 9.64 16.31
C ARG A 95 15.99 11.16 16.17
#